data_AF-A0A965CPJ6-F1
#
_entry.id   AF-A0A965CPJ6-F1
#
_cell.length_a   1.000
_cell.length_b   1.000
_cell.length_c   1.000
_cell.angle_alpha   90.00
_cell.angle_beta   90.00
_cell.angle_gamma   90.00
#
_symmetry.space_group_name_H-M   'P 1'
#
loop_
_entity.id
_entity.type
_entity.pdbx_description
1 polymer ?
#
loop_
_entity_poly.entity_id
_entity_poly.type
_entity_poly.pdbx_seq_one_letter_code
_entity_poly.pdbx_strand_id
1 'polypeptide(L)'
;MPNIRFNHENKTVKADHGEWLYDVVQRANIGIPFSCKAGACGTCATEVLEGNDNLGDQSAREVRALNSANLDPKIYRLPCLCDVHGDVVFGKPFLEREKGTKLSKHQVIVESYRPLNGTVAEIRFFIENPEFDFHPGQYMIFRIPHPGQAIHRSYSISTPPSDKSHFEICVRSVAGGHGSNYVHRLRTGNQLEVEGPFGDFVLQENSKKQILMIATGTGMAPIKSMLMHLLDNKSSRKVRLFFGNRHETDLFYTDLFRGLKANYPEFEYDMILSSPNPNKWSGYIGRVTDLIEQKITEKDSENTEVYLCGGQKMIEDCKQILEEKKFPDASIHHENFF
;
A
#
# COMPACT_ATOMS: atom_id res chain seq x y z
N MET A 1 -20.19 25.15 -14.80
CA MET A 1 -20.02 23.68 -14.71
C MET A 1 -19.40 23.16 -15.99
N PRO A 2 -18.09 22.88 -15.96
CA PRO A 2 -17.38 22.19 -17.04
C PRO A 2 -18.06 20.93 -17.57
N ASN A 3 -17.90 20.65 -18.86
CA ASN A 3 -18.20 19.37 -19.49
C ASN A 3 -16.97 18.47 -19.51
N ILE A 4 -17.09 17.28 -18.94
CA ILE A 4 -16.05 16.26 -18.96
C ILE A 4 -16.53 15.11 -19.83
N ARG A 5 -15.88 14.96 -20.99
CA ARG A 5 -16.21 13.95 -21.99
C ARG A 5 -15.21 12.80 -21.91
N PHE A 6 -15.70 11.59 -21.72
CA PHE A 6 -14.91 10.36 -21.74
C PHE A 6 -15.18 9.64 -23.07
N ASN A 7 -14.31 9.83 -24.07
CA ASN A 7 -14.53 9.29 -25.42
C ASN A 7 -14.57 7.77 -25.45
N HIS A 8 -13.75 7.11 -24.63
CA HIS A 8 -13.74 5.64 -24.53
C HIS A 8 -15.06 5.04 -24.06
N GLU A 9 -15.96 5.85 -23.46
CA GLU A 9 -17.29 5.41 -23.03
C GLU A 9 -18.44 6.15 -23.73
N ASN A 10 -18.15 7.05 -24.67
CA ASN A 10 -19.13 7.95 -25.28
C ASN A 10 -20.04 8.65 -24.23
N LYS A 11 -19.45 9.12 -23.13
CA LYS A 11 -20.18 9.70 -22.00
C LYS A 11 -19.68 11.10 -21.68
N THR A 12 -20.62 12.02 -21.45
CA THR A 12 -20.31 13.39 -21.00
C THR A 12 -20.99 13.66 -19.67
N VAL A 13 -20.26 14.30 -18.77
CA VAL A 13 -20.69 14.54 -17.39
C VAL A 13 -20.39 15.99 -17.03
N LYS A 14 -21.28 16.63 -16.28
CA LYS A 14 -21.01 17.96 -15.69
C LYS A 14 -20.15 17.84 -14.45
N ALA A 15 -19.15 18.69 -14.31
CA ALA A 15 -18.33 18.84 -13.10
C ALA A 15 -18.47 20.23 -12.50
N ASP A 16 -18.23 20.33 -11.20
CA ASP A 16 -18.02 21.60 -10.52
C ASP A 16 -16.60 22.12 -10.75
N HIS A 17 -16.44 23.44 -10.70
CA HIS A 17 -15.11 24.04 -10.81
C HIS A 17 -14.30 23.72 -9.54
N GLY A 18 -13.11 23.15 -9.70
CA GLY A 18 -12.26 22.61 -8.63
C GLY A 18 -12.67 21.22 -8.15
N GLU A 19 -13.58 20.52 -8.83
CA GLU A 19 -13.91 19.14 -8.47
C GLU A 19 -12.79 18.17 -8.90
N TRP A 20 -12.36 17.25 -8.02
CA TRP A 20 -11.40 16.22 -8.39
C TRP A 20 -12.00 15.31 -9.46
N LEU A 21 -11.23 15.02 -10.50
CA LEU A 21 -11.63 14.06 -11.54
C LEU A 21 -11.90 12.68 -10.99
N TYR A 22 -11.23 12.28 -9.91
CA TYR A 22 -11.59 11.06 -9.18
C TYR A 22 -13.08 11.03 -8.81
N ASP A 23 -13.58 12.08 -8.15
CA ASP A 23 -14.97 12.15 -7.70
C ASP A 23 -15.94 12.17 -8.90
N VAL A 24 -15.60 12.90 -9.97
CA VAL A 24 -16.34 12.93 -11.25
C VAL A 24 -16.46 11.54 -11.85
N VAL A 25 -15.34 10.81 -11.94
CA VAL A 25 -15.25 9.46 -12.50
C VAL A 25 -16.06 8.47 -11.67
N GLN A 26 -15.96 8.55 -10.33
CA GLN A 26 -16.69 7.67 -9.42
C GLN A 26 -18.20 7.86 -9.54
N ARG A 27 -18.70 9.09 -9.41
CA ARG A 27 -20.15 9.35 -9.45
C ARG A 27 -20.76 9.04 -10.82
N ALA A 28 -19.96 9.16 -11.88
CA ALA A 28 -20.37 8.83 -13.24
C ALA A 28 -20.09 7.38 -13.63
N ASN A 29 -19.51 6.56 -12.76
CA ASN A 29 -19.19 5.15 -13.02
C ASN A 29 -18.40 4.95 -14.34
N ILE A 30 -17.35 5.76 -14.54
CA ILE A 30 -16.44 5.63 -15.70
C ILE A 30 -15.38 4.56 -15.40
N GLY A 31 -15.07 3.72 -16.38
CA GLY A 31 -14.12 2.60 -16.29
C GLY A 31 -12.65 2.99 -16.24
N ILE A 32 -12.27 3.95 -15.40
CA ILE A 32 -10.86 4.25 -15.10
C ILE A 32 -10.45 3.51 -13.82
N PRO A 33 -9.35 2.72 -13.85
CA PRO A 33 -8.87 2.03 -12.65
C PRO A 33 -8.16 2.99 -11.69
N PHE A 34 -8.40 2.79 -10.39
CA PHE A 34 -7.69 3.49 -9.33
C PHE A 34 -7.10 2.47 -8.36
N SER A 35 -5.83 2.65 -8.03
CA SER A 35 -5.16 1.92 -6.96
C SER A 35 -4.80 2.90 -5.84
N CYS A 36 -3.61 3.52 -5.83
CA CYS A 36 -3.15 4.31 -4.69
C CYS A 36 -3.93 5.61 -4.37
N LYS A 37 -4.61 6.21 -5.37
CA LYS A 37 -5.26 7.54 -5.30
C LYS A 37 -4.41 8.68 -4.70
N ALA A 38 -3.09 8.54 -4.78
CA ALA A 38 -2.12 9.49 -4.26
C ALA A 38 -1.07 9.87 -5.33
N GLY A 39 -1.29 9.44 -6.58
CA GLY A 39 -0.44 9.69 -7.74
C GLY A 39 0.92 9.02 -7.71
N ALA A 40 1.01 7.84 -7.09
CA ALA A 40 2.26 7.12 -6.95
C ALA A 40 2.37 5.88 -7.86
N CYS A 41 1.24 5.22 -8.15
CA CYS A 41 1.22 3.96 -8.91
C CYS A 41 0.99 4.11 -10.42
N GLY A 42 0.57 5.28 -10.91
CA GLY A 42 0.26 5.49 -12.33
C GLY A 42 -1.01 4.81 -12.85
N THR A 43 -1.65 3.92 -12.10
CA THR A 43 -2.80 3.10 -12.53
C THR A 43 -3.92 3.88 -13.22
N CYS A 44 -4.28 5.07 -12.72
CA CYS A 44 -5.37 5.85 -13.28
C CYS A 44 -5.00 6.65 -14.54
N ALA A 45 -3.77 6.54 -15.04
CA ALA A 45 -3.31 7.33 -16.18
C ALA A 45 -4.30 7.25 -17.35
N THR A 46 -4.76 8.42 -17.78
CA THR A 46 -5.76 8.55 -18.83
C THR A 46 -5.31 9.63 -19.81
N GLU A 47 -5.41 9.32 -21.10
CA GLU A 47 -5.09 10.24 -22.18
C GLU A 47 -6.02 11.47 -22.15
N VAL A 48 -5.44 12.66 -22.33
CA VAL A 48 -6.19 13.91 -22.53
C VAL A 48 -6.09 14.30 -23.99
N LEU A 49 -7.24 14.35 -24.66
CA LEU A 49 -7.33 14.73 -26.08
C LEU A 49 -7.47 16.24 -26.26
N GLU A 50 -8.25 16.89 -25.38
CA GLU A 50 -8.50 18.33 -25.41
C GLU A 50 -8.66 18.87 -23.98
N GLY A 51 -8.25 20.12 -23.75
CA GLY A 51 -8.47 20.81 -22.47
C GLY A 51 -7.50 20.43 -21.36
N ASN A 52 -6.26 20.01 -21.66
CA ASN A 52 -5.27 19.71 -20.61
C ASN A 52 -5.00 20.92 -19.68
N ASP A 53 -4.99 22.13 -20.24
CA ASP A 53 -4.79 23.39 -19.49
C ASP A 53 -6.00 23.78 -18.62
N ASN A 54 -7.13 23.07 -18.77
CA ASN A 54 -8.31 23.22 -17.94
C ASN A 54 -8.29 22.30 -16.70
N LEU A 55 -7.23 21.54 -16.50
CA LEU A 55 -7.00 20.75 -15.30
C LEU A 55 -6.01 21.46 -14.37
N GLY A 56 -6.06 21.15 -13.08
CA GLY A 56 -5.06 21.64 -12.13
C GLY A 56 -3.63 21.33 -12.55
N ASP A 57 -2.68 22.09 -12.01
CA ASP A 57 -1.27 22.00 -12.37
C ASP A 57 -0.70 20.59 -12.20
N GLN A 58 0.09 20.17 -13.17
CA GLN A 58 0.74 18.87 -13.12
C GLN A 58 1.86 18.86 -12.07
N SER A 59 1.67 18.10 -11.00
CA SER A 59 2.65 18.04 -9.92
C SER A 59 3.90 17.24 -10.31
N ALA A 60 5.04 17.54 -9.70
CA ALA A 60 6.27 16.74 -9.90
C ALA A 60 6.08 15.25 -9.54
N ARG A 61 5.13 14.95 -8.65
CA ARG A 61 4.76 13.57 -8.32
C ARG A 61 4.04 12.89 -9.47
N GLU A 62 3.09 13.59 -10.09
CA GLU A 62 2.35 13.10 -11.25
C GLU A 62 3.30 12.78 -12.40
N VAL A 63 4.20 13.71 -12.73
CA VAL A 63 5.23 13.53 -13.76
C VAL A 63 6.09 12.30 -13.50
N ARG A 64 6.55 12.09 -12.26
CA ARG A 64 7.34 10.91 -11.90
C ARG A 64 6.57 9.61 -12.11
N ALA A 65 5.32 9.53 -11.63
CA ALA A 65 4.52 8.31 -11.76
C ALA A 65 4.20 7.98 -13.22
N LEU A 66 3.95 8.99 -14.06
CA LEU A 66 3.75 8.80 -15.50
C LEU A 66 5.03 8.32 -16.20
N ASN A 67 6.17 8.95 -15.91
CA ASN A 67 7.46 8.53 -16.46
C ASN A 67 7.83 7.10 -16.05
N SER A 68 7.59 6.71 -14.79
CA SER A 68 7.82 5.34 -14.32
C SER A 68 6.93 4.30 -15.03
N ALA A 69 5.77 4.71 -15.54
CA ALA A 69 4.91 3.89 -16.38
C ALA A 69 5.24 4.00 -17.89
N ASN A 70 6.32 4.70 -18.26
CA ASN A 70 6.69 5.02 -19.65
C ASN A 70 5.59 5.78 -20.43
N LEU A 71 4.86 6.66 -19.74
CA LEU A 71 3.81 7.49 -20.32
C LEU A 71 4.25 8.95 -20.42
N ASP A 72 4.00 9.60 -21.55
CA ASP A 72 4.32 11.02 -21.76
C ASP A 72 3.41 11.91 -20.90
N PRO A 73 3.95 12.69 -19.94
CA PRO A 73 3.17 13.61 -19.11
C PRO A 73 2.43 14.70 -19.89
N LYS A 74 2.77 14.94 -21.15
CA LYS A 74 2.04 15.88 -22.03
C LYS A 74 0.76 15.30 -22.61
N ILE A 75 0.66 13.96 -22.67
CA ILE A 75 -0.47 13.23 -23.26
C ILE A 75 -1.36 12.67 -22.16
N TYR A 76 -0.76 12.18 -21.07
CA TYR A 76 -1.46 11.52 -19.98
C TYR A 76 -1.53 12.41 -18.74
N ARG A 77 -2.66 12.31 -18.05
CA ARG A 77 -2.86 12.86 -16.71
C ARG A 77 -3.26 11.76 -15.74
N LEU A 78 -3.06 11.97 -14.45
CA LEU A 78 -3.55 11.10 -13.39
C LEU A 78 -4.83 11.70 -12.80
N PRO A 79 -6.04 11.17 -13.12
CA PRO A 79 -7.32 11.66 -12.58
C PRO A 79 -7.40 11.72 -11.04
N CYS A 80 -6.58 10.96 -10.32
CA CYS A 80 -6.48 11.05 -8.86
C CYS A 80 -5.72 12.28 -8.34
N LEU A 81 -5.03 13.01 -9.22
CA LEU A 81 -4.26 14.23 -8.94
C LEU A 81 -4.70 15.43 -9.78
N CYS A 82 -5.88 15.38 -10.41
CA CYS A 82 -6.38 16.47 -11.24
C CYS A 82 -7.74 16.99 -10.75
N ASP A 83 -7.86 18.28 -10.49
CA ASP A 83 -9.14 18.99 -10.38
C ASP A 83 -9.51 19.70 -11.68
N VAL A 84 -10.80 20.00 -11.86
CA VAL A 84 -11.38 20.47 -13.13
C VAL A 84 -11.69 21.96 -13.07
N HIS A 85 -11.17 22.75 -14.02
CA HIS A 85 -11.43 24.19 -14.14
C HIS A 85 -12.15 24.60 -15.43
N GLY A 86 -12.26 23.70 -16.41
CA GLY A 86 -12.90 23.95 -17.70
C GLY A 86 -13.22 22.64 -18.43
N ASP A 87 -13.73 22.75 -19.66
CA ASP A 87 -14.14 21.58 -20.44
C ASP A 87 -12.92 20.71 -20.81
N VAL A 88 -13.04 19.39 -20.66
CA VAL A 88 -11.95 18.43 -20.92
C VAL A 88 -12.49 17.22 -21.67
N VAL A 89 -11.71 16.73 -22.63
CA VAL A 89 -11.99 15.50 -23.38
C VAL A 89 -10.92 14.47 -23.08
N PHE A 90 -11.31 13.39 -22.40
CA PHE A 90 -10.46 12.22 -22.12
C PHE A 90 -10.57 11.18 -23.23
N GLY A 91 -9.41 10.64 -23.62
CA GLY A 91 -9.23 9.49 -24.49
C GLY A 91 -9.39 8.19 -23.73
N LYS A 92 -8.50 7.21 -23.97
CA LYS A 92 -8.54 5.91 -23.28
C LYS A 92 -7.69 5.92 -22.00
N PRO A 93 -8.10 5.19 -20.95
CA PRO A 93 -7.20 4.88 -19.85
C PRO A 93 -6.07 3.97 -20.35
N PHE A 94 -4.88 4.11 -19.76
CA PHE A 94 -3.73 3.25 -20.07
C PHE A 94 -3.98 1.79 -19.65
N LEU A 95 -4.70 1.60 -18.54
CA LEU A 95 -5.16 0.28 -18.08
C LEU A 95 -6.68 0.22 -18.14
N GLU A 96 -7.22 -0.90 -18.59
CA GLU A 96 -8.66 -1.14 -18.64
C GLU A 96 -9.17 -1.66 -17.29
N ARG A 97 -10.42 -1.33 -16.96
CA ARG A 97 -11.14 -1.85 -15.79
C ARG A 97 -12.49 -2.40 -16.21
N GLU A 98 -12.86 -3.57 -15.68
CA GLU A 98 -14.23 -4.08 -15.81
C GLU A 98 -15.24 -3.16 -15.08
N LYS A 99 -16.27 -2.73 -15.81
CA LYS A 99 -17.35 -1.90 -15.26
C LYS A 99 -18.13 -2.66 -14.19
N GLY A 100 -18.57 -1.95 -13.16
CA GLY A 100 -19.52 -2.49 -12.17
C GLY A 100 -18.90 -3.09 -10.92
N THR A 101 -17.58 -3.14 -10.79
CA THR A 101 -16.93 -3.34 -9.48
C THR A 101 -17.23 -2.12 -8.61
N LYS A 102 -18.25 -2.18 -7.77
CA LYS A 102 -18.50 -1.11 -6.79
C LYS A 102 -17.33 -1.08 -5.82
N LEU A 103 -16.66 0.05 -5.78
CA LEU A 103 -15.71 0.33 -4.72
C LEU A 103 -16.52 0.50 -3.43
N SER A 104 -16.38 -0.42 -2.49
CA SER A 104 -17.15 -0.40 -1.26
C SER A 104 -16.59 0.68 -0.34
N LYS A 105 -17.41 1.70 -0.09
CA LYS A 105 -17.16 2.72 0.92
C LYS A 105 -17.70 2.24 2.25
N HIS A 106 -16.95 2.47 3.32
CA HIS A 106 -17.32 2.07 4.67
C HIS A 106 -17.10 3.24 5.62
N GLN A 107 -17.98 3.36 6.61
CA GLN A 107 -17.73 4.18 7.79
C GLN A 107 -17.08 3.31 8.85
N VAL A 108 -16.00 3.80 9.44
CA VAL A 108 -15.24 3.08 10.46
C VAL A 108 -15.08 3.93 11.71
N ILE A 109 -15.04 3.27 12.86
CA ILE A 109 -14.89 3.92 14.17
C ILE A 109 -13.54 3.51 14.74
N VAL A 110 -12.73 4.48 15.17
CA VAL A 110 -11.48 4.21 15.89
C VAL A 110 -11.83 3.53 17.21
N GLU A 111 -11.37 2.30 17.39
CA GLU A 111 -11.55 1.54 18.62
C GLU A 111 -10.37 1.77 19.58
N SER A 112 -9.14 1.66 19.07
CA SER A 112 -7.95 1.86 19.90
C SER A 112 -6.78 2.45 19.12
N TYR A 113 -5.88 3.09 19.89
CA TYR A 113 -4.63 3.66 19.41
C TYR A 113 -3.50 3.15 20.31
N ARG A 114 -2.53 2.45 19.71
CA ARG A 114 -1.39 1.85 20.41
C ARG A 114 -0.07 2.37 19.83
N PRO A 115 0.67 3.23 20.57
CA PRO A 115 2.04 3.58 20.18
C PRO A 115 2.91 2.33 20.16
N LEU A 116 3.63 2.12 19.06
CA LEU A 116 4.57 1.02 18.91
C LEU A 116 6.02 1.48 19.18
N ASN A 117 6.34 2.72 18.80
CA ASN A 117 7.56 3.42 19.17
C ASN A 117 7.33 4.95 19.06
N GLY A 118 8.41 5.73 19.04
CA GLY A 118 8.33 7.20 19.01
C GLY A 118 7.70 7.81 17.74
N THR A 119 7.59 7.05 16.64
CA THR A 119 7.03 7.56 15.38
C THR A 119 5.95 6.66 14.77
N VAL A 120 5.83 5.41 15.22
CA VAL A 120 4.91 4.41 14.66
C VAL A 120 3.82 4.07 15.66
N ALA A 121 2.58 4.00 15.19
CA ALA A 121 1.44 3.53 15.97
C ALA A 121 0.59 2.53 15.18
N GLU A 122 -0.06 1.65 15.92
CA GLU A 122 -1.14 0.79 15.44
C GLU A 122 -2.48 1.45 15.80
N ILE A 123 -3.39 1.48 14.85
CA ILE A 123 -4.73 2.02 15.04
C ILE A 123 -5.70 0.94 14.62
N ARG A 124 -6.61 0.58 15.53
CA ARG A 124 -7.64 -0.42 15.31
C ARG A 124 -8.97 0.26 15.05
N PHE A 125 -9.68 -0.19 14.03
CA PHE A 125 -10.97 0.32 13.63
C PHE A 125 -12.02 -0.77 13.72
N PHE A 126 -13.19 -0.42 14.27
CA PHE A 126 -14.41 -1.17 14.09
C PHE A 126 -15.05 -0.78 12.75
N ILE A 127 -15.52 -1.78 12.02
CA ILE A 127 -16.23 -1.64 10.75
C ILE A 127 -17.58 -2.34 10.86
N GLU A 128 -18.66 -1.58 10.75
CA GLU A 128 -20.03 -2.11 10.79
C GLU A 128 -20.41 -2.65 9.40
N ASN A 129 -19.72 -3.68 8.96
CA ASN A 129 -20.03 -4.38 7.73
C ASN A 129 -19.74 -5.88 7.88
N PRO A 130 -20.78 -6.72 8.07
CA PRO A 130 -20.60 -8.17 8.25
C PRO A 130 -19.99 -8.86 7.03
N GLU A 131 -20.06 -8.23 5.85
CA GLU A 131 -19.50 -8.72 4.59
C GLU A 131 -18.12 -8.09 4.28
N PHE A 132 -17.48 -7.45 5.26
CA PHE A 132 -16.10 -6.97 5.07
C PHE A 132 -15.15 -8.17 4.97
N ASP A 133 -14.73 -8.46 3.75
CA ASP A 133 -13.79 -9.52 3.44
C ASP A 133 -12.60 -8.97 2.66
N PHE A 134 -11.41 -9.49 2.94
CA PHE A 134 -10.15 -9.07 2.32
C PHE A 134 -9.14 -10.21 2.32
N HIS A 135 -8.16 -10.13 1.42
CA HIS A 135 -7.03 -11.05 1.39
C HIS A 135 -5.84 -10.47 2.17
N PRO A 136 -5.07 -11.28 2.92
CA PRO A 136 -3.94 -10.79 3.69
C PRO A 136 -2.92 -10.07 2.80
N GLY A 137 -2.64 -8.81 3.13
CA GLY A 137 -1.74 -7.93 2.36
C GLY A 137 -2.45 -6.77 1.64
N GLN A 138 -3.77 -6.82 1.51
CA GLN A 138 -4.57 -5.72 0.96
C GLN A 138 -4.56 -4.47 1.85
N TYR A 139 -5.01 -3.35 1.28
CA TYR A 139 -5.05 -2.04 1.94
C TYR A 139 -6.41 -1.36 1.85
N MET A 140 -6.63 -0.38 2.72
CA MET A 140 -7.77 0.53 2.70
C MET A 140 -7.31 1.93 2.32
N ILE A 141 -8.16 2.67 1.62
CA ILE A 141 -7.95 4.08 1.31
C ILE A 141 -8.76 4.93 2.29
N PHE A 142 -8.07 5.77 3.04
CA PHE A 142 -8.65 6.68 4.01
C PHE A 142 -8.90 8.03 3.38
N ARG A 143 -10.11 8.56 3.53
CA ARG A 143 -10.45 9.94 3.17
C ARG A 143 -10.14 10.85 4.36
N ILE A 144 -9.04 11.59 4.26
CA ILE A 144 -8.53 12.45 5.33
C ILE A 144 -8.97 13.90 5.11
N PRO A 145 -9.67 14.53 6.07
CA PRO A 145 -10.02 15.95 6.01
C PRO A 145 -8.78 16.84 5.90
N HIS A 146 -8.78 17.80 4.98
CA HIS A 146 -7.72 18.80 4.81
C HIS A 146 -8.37 20.14 4.37
N PRO A 147 -7.79 21.31 4.72
CA PRO A 147 -8.33 22.60 4.28
C PRO A 147 -8.49 22.66 2.76
N GLY A 148 -9.65 23.13 2.29
CA GLY A 148 -10.05 23.05 0.90
C GLY A 148 -10.74 21.73 0.59
N GLN A 149 -10.00 20.63 0.53
CA GLN A 149 -10.53 19.35 0.07
C GLN A 149 -9.87 18.15 0.74
N ALA A 150 -10.63 17.06 0.91
CA ALA A 150 -10.10 15.84 1.50
C ALA A 150 -8.99 15.23 0.64
N ILE A 151 -8.00 14.63 1.30
CA ILE A 151 -6.90 13.90 0.65
C ILE A 151 -7.06 12.40 0.91
N HIS A 152 -6.60 11.58 -0.03
CA HIS A 152 -6.67 10.12 0.09
C HIS A 152 -5.32 9.55 0.53
N ARG A 153 -5.31 8.58 1.45
CA ARG A 153 -4.11 7.83 1.85
C ARG A 153 -4.39 6.35 1.96
N SER A 154 -3.55 5.55 1.29
CA SER A 154 -3.56 4.10 1.43
C SER A 154 -2.85 3.67 2.71
N TYR A 155 -3.47 2.76 3.45
CA TYR A 155 -2.85 2.08 4.58
C TYR A 155 -3.18 0.59 4.51
N SER A 156 -2.14 -0.25 4.47
CA SER A 156 -2.30 -1.71 4.47
C SER A 156 -2.98 -2.20 5.74
N ILE A 157 -3.87 -3.17 5.57
CA ILE A 157 -4.49 -3.89 6.66
C ILE A 157 -3.43 -4.77 7.33
N SER A 158 -3.41 -4.78 8.65
CA SER A 158 -2.42 -5.49 9.47
C SER A 158 -3.03 -6.54 10.41
N THR A 159 -4.35 -6.66 10.45
CA THR A 159 -5.07 -7.81 11.05
C THR A 159 -5.16 -8.97 10.06
N PRO A 160 -5.31 -10.22 10.53
CA PRO A 160 -5.76 -11.31 9.68
C PRO A 160 -7.24 -11.12 9.27
N PRO A 161 -7.69 -11.69 8.15
CA PRO A 161 -9.08 -11.61 7.68
C PRO A 161 -10.06 -12.48 8.47
N SER A 162 -9.58 -13.22 9.47
CA SER A 162 -10.40 -13.92 10.46
C SER A 162 -11.18 -12.95 11.36
N ASP A 163 -10.69 -11.71 11.51
CA ASP A 163 -11.38 -10.63 12.21
C ASP A 163 -12.28 -9.86 11.22
N LYS A 164 -13.57 -10.19 11.22
CA LYS A 164 -14.56 -9.63 10.27
C LYS A 164 -15.14 -8.28 10.70
N SER A 165 -15.03 -7.93 11.98
CA SER A 165 -15.60 -6.70 12.54
C SER A 165 -14.58 -5.59 12.71
N HIS A 166 -13.29 -5.90 12.53
CA HIS A 166 -12.23 -4.93 12.74
C HIS A 166 -11.08 -5.10 11.77
N PHE A 167 -10.37 -4.00 11.57
CA PHE A 167 -9.06 -4.03 10.97
C PHE A 167 -8.11 -3.06 11.63
N GLU A 168 -6.81 -3.34 11.52
CA GLU A 168 -5.76 -2.49 12.05
C GLU A 168 -4.87 -1.96 10.92
N ILE A 169 -4.35 -0.76 11.10
CA ILE A 169 -3.27 -0.21 10.28
C ILE A 169 -2.05 0.06 11.16
N CYS A 170 -0.86 0.03 10.56
CA CYS A 170 0.38 0.44 11.20
C CYS A 170 0.97 1.64 10.45
N VAL A 171 1.01 2.79 11.13
CA VAL A 171 1.29 4.09 10.51
C VAL A 171 2.46 4.76 11.18
N ARG A 172 3.36 5.29 10.34
CA ARG A 172 4.49 6.11 10.75
C ARG A 172 4.12 7.57 10.56
N SER A 173 4.32 8.38 11.59
CA SER A 173 4.26 9.83 11.50
C SER A 173 5.39 10.35 10.62
N VAL A 174 5.06 11.24 9.70
CA VAL A 174 6.01 11.87 8.78
C VAL A 174 6.03 13.36 9.10
N ALA A 175 7.21 13.93 9.38
CA ALA A 175 7.34 15.35 9.65
C ALA A 175 6.74 16.19 8.51
N GLY A 176 5.83 17.11 8.85
CA GLY A 176 5.10 17.94 7.88
C GLY A 176 4.01 17.21 7.05
N GLY A 177 3.86 15.89 7.19
CA GLY A 177 2.88 15.11 6.43
C GLY A 177 1.46 15.23 6.99
N HIS A 178 0.53 15.86 6.25
CA HIS A 178 -0.84 16.04 6.74
C HIS A 178 -1.55 14.72 7.11
N GLY A 179 -1.46 13.72 6.21
CA GLY A 179 -2.19 12.46 6.35
C GLY A 179 -1.78 11.64 7.58
N SER A 180 -0.50 11.29 7.68
CA SER A 180 -0.01 10.50 8.83
C SER A 180 -0.18 11.26 10.15
N ASN A 181 0.07 12.57 10.20
CA ASN A 181 -0.16 13.33 11.42
C ASN A 181 -1.65 13.44 11.79
N TYR A 182 -2.56 13.46 10.81
CA TYR A 182 -4.00 13.38 11.08
C TYR A 182 -4.35 12.04 11.74
N VAL A 183 -3.88 10.93 11.18
CA VAL A 183 -4.12 9.58 11.75
C VAL A 183 -3.56 9.47 13.18
N HIS A 184 -2.39 10.06 13.47
CA HIS A 184 -1.83 10.08 14.83
C HIS A 184 -2.61 10.96 15.83
N ARG A 185 -3.48 11.86 15.35
CA ARG A 185 -4.37 12.67 16.19
C ARG A 185 -5.72 12.00 16.46
N LEU A 186 -6.02 10.89 15.79
CA LEU A 186 -7.25 10.15 16.04
C LEU A 186 -7.32 9.63 17.47
N ARG A 187 -8.53 9.57 17.99
CA ARG A 187 -8.88 9.07 19.32
C ARG A 187 -10.05 8.10 19.19
N THR A 188 -10.18 7.20 20.18
CA THR A 188 -11.31 6.28 20.27
C THR A 188 -12.64 7.02 20.09
N GLY A 189 -13.54 6.45 19.28
CA GLY A 189 -14.83 7.03 18.92
C GLY A 189 -14.80 7.97 17.71
N ASN A 190 -13.63 8.38 17.19
CA ASN A 190 -13.58 9.14 15.94
C ASN A 190 -14.05 8.28 14.76
N GLN A 191 -14.77 8.91 13.83
CA GLN A 191 -15.30 8.28 12.62
C GLN A 191 -14.56 8.73 11.37
N LEU A 192 -14.35 7.83 10.42
CA LEU A 192 -13.73 8.12 9.12
C LEU A 192 -14.42 7.35 7.99
N GLU A 193 -14.44 7.96 6.81
CA GLU A 193 -14.77 7.26 5.56
C GLU A 193 -13.51 6.56 5.03
N VAL A 194 -13.64 5.27 4.76
CA VAL A 194 -12.63 4.47 4.07
C VAL A 194 -13.23 3.79 2.85
N GLU A 195 -12.36 3.33 1.97
CA GLU A 195 -12.72 2.58 0.78
C GLU A 195 -11.80 1.38 0.63
N GLY A 196 -12.34 0.23 0.23
CA GLY A 196 -11.56 -0.99 0.00
C GLY A 196 -12.28 -2.26 0.47
N PRO A 197 -11.57 -3.39 0.48
CA PRO A 197 -10.11 -3.52 0.32
C PRO A 197 -9.60 -3.35 -1.12
N PHE A 198 -8.29 -3.10 -1.24
CA PHE A 198 -7.55 -2.92 -2.50
C PHE A 198 -6.21 -3.65 -2.48
N GLY A 199 -5.65 -3.85 -3.68
CA GLY A 199 -4.27 -4.29 -3.86
C GLY A 199 -4.15 -5.77 -4.23
N ASP A 200 -3.10 -6.06 -4.99
CA ASP A 200 -2.77 -7.40 -5.50
C ASP A 200 -1.57 -8.01 -4.76
N PHE A 201 -0.98 -7.28 -3.81
CA PHE A 201 0.04 -7.79 -2.90
C PHE A 201 -0.60 -8.69 -1.85
N VAL A 202 -1.02 -9.87 -2.27
CA VAL A 202 -1.78 -10.83 -1.46
C VAL A 202 -1.02 -12.14 -1.31
N LEU A 203 -1.19 -12.76 -0.14
CA LEU A 203 -0.64 -14.09 0.13
C LEU A 203 -1.21 -15.13 -0.84
N GLN A 204 -0.34 -15.92 -1.48
CA GLN A 204 -0.75 -17.00 -2.37
C GLN A 204 -1.22 -18.23 -1.56
N GLU A 205 -2.52 -18.30 -1.27
CA GLU A 205 -3.11 -19.32 -0.39
C GLU A 205 -2.99 -20.76 -0.91
N ASN A 206 -3.10 -20.93 -2.24
CA ASN A 206 -3.03 -22.26 -2.87
C ASN A 206 -1.59 -22.78 -3.04
N SER A 207 -0.59 -21.97 -2.73
CA SER A 207 0.81 -22.35 -2.86
C SER A 207 1.33 -23.09 -1.65
N LYS A 208 2.14 -24.13 -1.90
CA LYS A 208 2.87 -24.89 -0.88
C LYS A 208 4.34 -24.47 -0.76
N LYS A 209 4.78 -23.49 -1.54
CA LYS A 209 6.15 -22.98 -1.52
C LYS A 209 6.49 -22.37 -0.16
N GLN A 210 7.77 -22.35 0.18
CA GLN A 210 8.25 -21.58 1.34
C GLN A 210 8.02 -20.08 1.11
N ILE A 211 8.05 -19.31 2.19
CA ILE A 211 7.82 -17.87 2.13
C ILE A 211 9.05 -17.13 2.66
N LEU A 212 9.53 -16.17 1.89
CA LEU A 212 10.48 -15.15 2.32
C LEU A 212 9.78 -13.79 2.35
N MET A 213 9.63 -13.22 3.53
CA MET A 213 9.05 -11.88 3.72
C MET A 213 10.18 -10.91 4.00
N ILE A 214 10.22 -9.78 3.30
CA ILE A 214 11.23 -8.74 3.49
C ILE A 214 10.51 -7.40 3.65
N ALA A 215 10.65 -6.80 4.82
CA ALA A 215 9.98 -5.56 5.16
C ALA A 215 10.92 -4.51 5.74
N THR A 216 10.60 -3.24 5.50
CA THR A 216 11.24 -2.11 6.20
C THR A 216 10.22 -1.16 6.78
N GLY A 217 10.44 -0.71 8.02
CA GLY A 217 9.52 0.20 8.71
C GLY A 217 8.07 -0.29 8.69
N THR A 218 7.13 0.58 8.32
CA THR A 218 5.69 0.23 8.26
C THR A 218 5.31 -0.68 7.11
N GLY A 219 6.23 -1.05 6.21
CA GLY A 219 6.02 -2.18 5.29
C GLY A 219 5.76 -3.51 6.02
N MET A 220 5.98 -3.55 7.33
CA MET A 220 5.55 -4.63 8.22
C MET A 220 4.02 -4.77 8.33
N ALA A 221 3.23 -3.75 7.98
CA ALA A 221 1.77 -3.77 8.10
C ALA A 221 1.11 -4.93 7.32
N PRO A 222 1.27 -5.04 5.98
CA PRO A 222 0.70 -6.17 5.23
C PRO A 222 1.34 -7.50 5.62
N ILE A 223 2.64 -7.51 5.93
CA ILE A 223 3.36 -8.71 6.37
C ILE A 223 2.79 -9.26 7.69
N LYS A 224 2.41 -8.40 8.64
CA LYS A 224 1.74 -8.81 9.87
C LYS A 224 0.41 -9.49 9.56
N SER A 225 -0.40 -8.94 8.64
CA SER A 225 -1.66 -9.56 8.21
C SER A 225 -1.43 -10.97 7.66
N MET A 226 -0.45 -11.15 6.77
CA MET A 226 -0.09 -12.45 6.20
C MET A 226 0.40 -13.44 7.27
N LEU A 227 1.28 -13.01 8.18
CA LEU A 227 1.81 -13.86 9.27
C LEU A 227 0.72 -14.34 10.22
N MET A 228 -0.15 -13.43 10.65
CA MET A 228 -1.26 -13.78 11.54
C MET A 228 -2.25 -14.71 10.83
N HIS A 229 -2.52 -14.49 9.55
CA HIS A 229 -3.39 -15.39 8.78
C HIS A 229 -2.79 -16.80 8.63
N LEU A 230 -1.47 -16.91 8.38
CA LEU A 230 -0.77 -18.20 8.34
C LEU A 230 -0.83 -18.92 9.70
N LEU A 231 -0.69 -18.18 10.80
CA LEU A 231 -0.79 -18.72 12.16
C LEU A 231 -2.21 -19.22 12.46
N ASP A 232 -3.23 -18.39 12.20
CA ASP A 232 -4.64 -18.73 12.45
C ASP A 232 -5.07 -20.00 11.70
N ASN A 233 -4.55 -20.17 10.47
CA ASN A 233 -4.79 -21.35 9.64
C ASN A 233 -3.84 -22.52 9.89
N LYS A 234 -2.95 -22.42 10.90
CA LYS A 234 -1.98 -23.47 11.27
C LYS A 234 -1.14 -23.96 10.09
N SER A 235 -0.70 -23.03 9.25
CA SER A 235 0.10 -23.32 8.07
C SER A 235 1.37 -24.11 8.43
N SER A 236 1.74 -25.08 7.60
CA SER A 236 3.00 -25.82 7.70
C SER A 236 4.10 -25.26 6.80
N ARG A 237 3.85 -24.13 6.12
CA ARG A 237 4.85 -23.51 5.23
C ARG A 237 6.00 -22.97 6.07
N LYS A 238 7.23 -23.08 5.56
CA LYS A 238 8.39 -22.40 6.14
C LYS A 238 8.33 -20.92 5.84
N VAL A 239 8.51 -20.08 6.85
CA VAL A 239 8.43 -18.62 6.70
C VAL A 239 9.67 -17.99 7.29
N ARG A 240 10.39 -17.21 6.49
CA ARG A 240 11.51 -16.37 6.95
C ARG A 240 11.11 -14.91 6.81
N LEU A 241 11.31 -14.12 7.86
CA LEU A 241 11.13 -12.66 7.84
C LEU A 241 12.47 -11.95 7.97
N PHE A 242 12.81 -11.08 7.03
CA PHE A 242 13.88 -10.08 7.18
C PHE A 242 13.26 -8.71 7.44
N PHE A 243 13.53 -8.15 8.62
CA PHE A 243 12.98 -6.86 9.03
C PHE A 243 14.08 -5.82 9.21
N GLY A 244 14.07 -4.80 8.34
CA GLY A 244 15.11 -3.77 8.28
C GLY A 244 14.66 -2.41 8.80
N ASN A 245 15.43 -1.86 9.73
CA ASN A 245 15.22 -0.51 10.27
C ASN A 245 16.54 0.28 10.32
N ARG A 246 16.49 1.57 10.72
CA ARG A 246 17.70 2.41 10.77
C ARG A 246 18.37 2.33 12.13
N HIS A 247 17.62 2.61 13.20
CA HIS A 247 18.11 2.64 14.57
C HIS A 247 17.34 1.65 15.45
N GLU A 248 17.88 1.32 16.61
CA GLU A 248 17.23 0.42 17.57
C GLU A 248 15.88 0.96 18.07
N THR A 249 15.73 2.29 18.10
CA THR A 249 14.49 2.99 18.47
C THR A 249 13.38 2.86 17.43
N ASP A 250 13.73 2.46 16.21
CA ASP A 250 12.76 2.28 15.12
C ASP A 250 12.14 0.89 15.12
N LEU A 251 12.65 -0.03 15.95
CA LEU A 251 12.09 -1.38 16.07
C LEU A 251 10.71 -1.34 16.73
N PHE A 252 9.84 -2.25 16.31
CA PHE A 252 8.54 -2.50 16.89
C PHE A 252 8.11 -3.94 16.56
N TYR A 253 7.01 -4.41 17.17
CA TYR A 253 6.53 -5.80 17.04
C TYR A 253 7.53 -6.88 17.45
N THR A 254 8.59 -6.55 18.19
CA THR A 254 9.58 -7.52 18.66
C THR A 254 8.96 -8.60 19.55
N ASP A 255 8.00 -8.23 20.40
CA ASP A 255 7.21 -9.19 21.18
C ASP A 255 6.31 -10.08 20.33
N LEU A 256 5.71 -9.52 19.28
CA LEU A 256 4.92 -10.28 18.31
C LEU A 256 5.80 -11.33 17.61
N PHE A 257 7.01 -10.98 17.19
CA PHE A 257 7.92 -11.93 16.54
C PHE A 257 8.35 -13.06 17.48
N ARG A 258 8.63 -12.74 18.74
CA ARG A 258 8.90 -13.76 19.78
C ARG A 258 7.70 -14.68 19.99
N GLY A 259 6.49 -14.11 20.05
CA GLY A 259 5.24 -14.86 20.17
C GLY A 259 4.97 -15.76 18.95
N LEU A 260 5.18 -15.25 17.74
CA LEU A 260 5.07 -16.03 16.51
C LEU A 260 6.07 -17.19 16.51
N LYS A 261 7.34 -16.93 16.85
CA LYS A 261 8.37 -17.99 16.88
C LYS A 261 8.03 -19.09 17.88
N ALA A 262 7.43 -18.74 19.02
CA ALA A 262 7.02 -19.71 20.03
C ALA A 262 5.83 -20.57 19.60
N ASN A 263 4.92 -20.02 18.77
CA ASN A 263 3.66 -20.69 18.40
C ASN A 263 3.64 -21.22 16.94
N TYR A 264 4.62 -20.84 16.12
CA TYR A 264 4.76 -21.26 14.73
C TYR A 264 6.21 -21.76 14.51
N PRO A 265 6.48 -23.07 14.70
CA PRO A 265 7.85 -23.61 14.68
C PRO A 265 8.63 -23.34 13.39
N GLU A 266 7.92 -23.31 12.25
CA GLU A 266 8.48 -23.09 10.91
C GLU A 266 8.70 -21.61 10.57
N PHE A 267 8.35 -20.68 11.48
CA PHE A 267 8.65 -19.26 11.36
C PHE A 267 10.04 -18.95 11.89
N GLU A 268 10.85 -18.22 11.13
CA GLU A 268 12.12 -17.63 11.54
C GLU A 268 12.14 -16.14 11.19
N TYR A 269 12.88 -15.35 11.95
CA TYR A 269 13.04 -13.93 11.64
C TYR A 269 14.43 -13.42 11.97
N ASP A 270 14.92 -12.50 11.14
CA ASP A 270 16.15 -11.76 11.33
C ASP A 270 15.84 -10.26 11.29
N MET A 271 16.28 -9.54 12.33
CA MET A 271 16.23 -8.08 12.37
C MET A 271 17.60 -7.52 12.01
N ILE A 272 17.62 -6.49 11.17
CA ILE A 272 18.85 -5.83 10.72
C ILE A 272 18.72 -4.31 10.82
N LEU A 273 19.77 -3.66 11.34
CA LEU A 273 19.81 -2.21 11.51
C LEU A 273 20.92 -1.60 10.67
N SER A 274 20.60 -0.55 9.90
CA SER A 274 21.59 0.09 9.02
C SER A 274 22.49 1.10 9.72
N SER A 275 22.09 1.62 10.89
CA SER A 275 22.87 2.58 11.67
C SER A 275 22.58 2.44 13.18
N PRO A 276 22.75 1.25 13.77
CA PRO A 276 22.46 1.05 15.19
C PRO A 276 23.48 1.74 16.09
N ASN A 277 23.11 1.98 17.34
CA ASN A 277 24.10 2.20 18.38
C ASN A 277 24.84 0.88 18.69
N PRO A 278 26.16 0.77 18.48
CA PRO A 278 26.91 -0.47 18.65
C PRO A 278 26.91 -0.99 20.10
N ASN A 279 26.66 -0.12 21.08
CA ASN A 279 26.56 -0.52 22.49
C ASN A 279 25.17 -1.03 22.90
N LYS A 280 24.16 -0.89 22.03
CA LYS A 280 22.77 -1.28 22.32
C LYS A 280 22.24 -2.37 21.39
N TRP A 281 22.97 -2.71 20.34
CA TRP A 281 22.54 -3.65 19.32
C TRP A 281 23.62 -4.69 19.05
N SER A 282 23.26 -5.95 19.20
CA SER A 282 24.12 -7.10 18.91
C SER A 282 23.58 -7.97 17.76
N GLY A 283 22.52 -7.52 17.08
CA GLY A 283 21.96 -8.22 15.92
C GLY A 283 22.70 -7.86 14.62
N TYR A 284 22.09 -8.19 13.48
CA TYR A 284 22.68 -7.89 12.18
C TYR A 284 22.81 -6.38 11.96
N ILE A 285 23.93 -5.96 11.36
CA ILE A 285 24.22 -4.57 11.00
C ILE A 285 24.34 -4.50 9.48
N GLY A 286 23.57 -3.61 8.86
CA GLY A 286 23.49 -3.47 7.40
C GLY A 286 22.08 -3.19 6.90
N ARG A 287 21.78 -3.61 5.68
CA ARG A 287 20.47 -3.53 5.03
C ARG A 287 19.92 -4.93 4.78
N VAL A 288 18.62 -5.04 4.56
CA VAL A 288 17.97 -6.33 4.24
C VAL A 288 18.60 -7.05 3.04
N THR A 289 19.18 -6.31 2.09
CA THR A 289 19.96 -6.84 0.96
C THR A 289 21.12 -7.72 1.44
N ASP A 290 21.81 -7.31 2.51
CA ASP A 290 22.93 -8.06 3.08
C ASP A 290 22.47 -9.41 3.65
N LEU A 291 21.25 -9.47 4.21
CA LEU A 291 20.65 -10.73 4.66
C LEU A 291 20.28 -11.63 3.47
N ILE A 292 19.81 -11.06 2.36
CA ILE A 292 19.55 -11.83 1.13
C ILE A 292 20.86 -12.45 0.64
N GLU A 293 21.93 -11.66 0.55
CA GLU A 293 23.24 -12.14 0.12
C GLU A 293 23.78 -13.26 1.01
N GLN A 294 23.69 -13.09 2.33
CA GLN A 294 24.25 -14.02 3.31
C GLN A 294 23.44 -15.30 3.50
N LYS A 295 22.11 -15.24 3.38
CA LYS A 295 21.22 -16.34 3.82
C LYS A 295 20.42 -16.98 2.70
N ILE A 296 20.34 -16.37 1.53
CA ILE A 296 19.57 -16.87 0.38
C ILE A 296 20.54 -17.36 -0.68
N THR A 297 20.28 -18.56 -1.20
CA THR A 297 21.06 -19.22 -2.24
C THR A 297 20.20 -19.40 -3.50
N GLU A 298 20.84 -19.74 -4.62
CA GLU A 298 20.09 -20.05 -5.85
C GLU A 298 19.11 -21.22 -5.67
N LYS A 299 19.41 -22.19 -4.79
CA LYS A 299 18.50 -23.33 -4.52
C LYS A 299 17.16 -22.89 -3.90
N ASP A 300 17.15 -21.79 -3.16
CA ASP A 300 15.92 -21.27 -2.57
C ASP A 300 14.91 -20.82 -3.64
N SER A 301 15.39 -20.41 -4.83
CA SER A 301 14.56 -19.90 -5.93
C SER A 301 13.56 -20.92 -6.49
N GLU A 302 13.84 -22.22 -6.34
CA GLU A 302 13.02 -23.30 -6.89
C GLU A 302 11.68 -23.46 -6.12
N ASN A 303 11.66 -23.12 -4.83
CA ASN A 303 10.57 -23.45 -3.92
C ASN A 303 10.23 -22.34 -2.91
N THR A 304 10.54 -21.08 -3.23
CA THR A 304 10.24 -19.95 -2.34
C THR A 304 9.48 -18.86 -3.09
N GLU A 305 8.47 -18.30 -2.43
CA GLU A 305 7.80 -17.06 -2.83
C GLU A 305 8.32 -15.92 -1.95
N VAL A 306 8.55 -14.77 -2.56
CA VAL A 306 9.10 -13.60 -1.91
C VAL A 306 8.05 -12.50 -1.84
N TYR A 307 7.90 -11.89 -0.67
CA TYR A 307 6.98 -10.80 -0.40
C TYR A 307 7.77 -9.59 0.10
N LEU A 308 7.89 -8.56 -0.72
CA LEU A 308 8.67 -7.35 -0.44
C LEU A 308 7.74 -6.17 -0.11
N CYS A 309 7.92 -5.51 1.03
CA CYS A 309 7.13 -4.31 1.33
C CYS A 309 7.94 -3.23 2.05
N GLY A 310 7.92 -2.01 1.52
CA GLY A 310 8.64 -0.88 2.12
C GLY A 310 8.97 0.21 1.11
N GLY A 311 10.11 0.88 1.32
CA GLY A 311 10.54 1.95 0.43
C GLY A 311 10.95 1.45 -0.96
N GLN A 312 10.62 2.20 -2.01
CA GLN A 312 10.86 1.84 -3.42
C GLN A 312 12.30 1.38 -3.69
N LYS A 313 13.30 2.15 -3.24
CA LYS A 313 14.71 1.79 -3.45
C LYS A 313 15.10 0.45 -2.82
N MET A 314 14.53 0.12 -1.65
CA MET A 314 14.76 -1.17 -1.00
C MET A 314 14.20 -2.30 -1.85
N ILE A 315 12.99 -2.13 -2.40
CA ILE A 315 12.34 -3.13 -3.25
C ILE A 315 13.14 -3.33 -4.53
N GLU A 316 13.54 -2.26 -5.21
CA GLU A 316 14.38 -2.31 -6.42
C GLU A 316 15.69 -3.08 -6.16
N ASP A 317 16.39 -2.76 -5.08
CA ASP A 317 17.65 -3.43 -4.71
C ASP A 317 17.45 -4.92 -4.38
N CYS A 318 16.38 -5.26 -3.64
CA CYS A 318 16.07 -6.66 -3.33
C CYS A 318 15.70 -7.44 -4.59
N LYS A 319 14.90 -6.87 -5.50
CA LYS A 319 14.54 -7.52 -6.77
C LYS A 319 15.78 -7.86 -7.59
N GLN A 320 16.71 -6.91 -7.74
CA GLN A 320 17.95 -7.13 -8.48
C GLN A 320 18.75 -8.32 -7.90
N ILE A 321 18.96 -8.36 -6.59
CA ILE A 321 19.72 -9.45 -5.95
C ILE A 321 18.99 -10.81 -6.07
N LEU A 322 17.65 -10.81 -5.97
CA LEU A 322 16.85 -12.04 -6.11
C LEU A 322 16.88 -12.57 -7.55
N GLU A 323 16.85 -11.69 -8.55
CA GLU A 323 17.02 -12.04 -9.96
C GLU A 323 18.41 -12.64 -10.23
N GLU A 324 19.46 -12.06 -9.67
CA GLU A 324 20.82 -12.62 -9.70
C GLU A 324 20.87 -14.03 -9.09
N LYS A 325 20.11 -14.25 -8.01
CA LYS A 325 19.90 -15.55 -7.35
C LYS A 325 18.85 -16.45 -8.03
N LYS A 326 18.44 -16.14 -9.26
CA LYS A 326 17.56 -16.95 -10.12
C LYS A 326 16.11 -17.08 -9.65
N PHE A 327 15.63 -16.22 -8.76
CA PHE A 327 14.20 -16.16 -8.45
C PHE A 327 13.39 -15.76 -9.68
N PRO A 328 12.37 -16.54 -10.09
CA PRO A 328 11.45 -16.13 -11.14
C PRO A 328 10.68 -14.87 -10.74
N ASP A 329 10.49 -13.91 -11.64
CA ASP A 329 9.74 -12.67 -11.34
C ASP A 329 8.31 -12.98 -10.84
N ALA A 330 7.67 -14.02 -11.37
CA ALA A 330 6.35 -14.49 -10.92
C ALA A 330 6.30 -15.00 -9.46
N SER A 331 7.46 -15.22 -8.82
CA SER A 331 7.56 -15.59 -7.41
C SER A 331 7.88 -14.39 -6.50
N ILE A 332 8.09 -13.20 -7.06
CA ILE A 332 8.45 -11.98 -6.33
C ILE A 332 7.25 -11.04 -6.32
N HIS A 333 6.52 -11.03 -5.22
CA HIS A 333 5.41 -10.13 -4.94
C HIS A 333 5.96 -8.90 -4.22
N HIS A 334 5.47 -7.70 -4.56
CA HIS A 334 5.92 -6.48 -3.88
C HIS A 334 4.84 -5.41 -3.78
N GLU A 335 4.95 -4.56 -2.76
CA GLU A 335 4.12 -3.37 -2.56
C GLU A 335 5.01 -2.19 -2.12
N ASN A 336 4.92 -1.08 -2.85
CA ASN A 336 5.72 0.12 -2.61
C ASN A 336 4.99 1.09 -1.68
N PHE A 337 5.68 1.57 -0.64
CA PHE A 337 5.18 2.66 0.21
C PHE A 337 5.86 3.96 -0.22
N PHE A 338 5.04 4.95 -0.61
CA PHE A 338 5.46 6.19 -1.26
C PHE A 338 5.43 7.42 -0.36
#